data_AF-A0A956KSK2-F1
#
_entry.id   AF-A0A956KSK2-F1
#
_cell.length_a   1.000
_cell.length_b   1.000
_cell.length_c   1.000
_cell.angle_alpha   90.00
_cell.angle_beta   90.00
_cell.angle_gamma   90.00
#
_symmetry.space_group_name_H-M   'P 1'
#
loop_
_entity.id
_entity.type
_entity.pdbx_description
1 polymer ?
#
loop_
_entity_poly.entity_id
_entity_poly.type
_entity_poly.pdbx_seq_one_letter_code
_entity_poly.pdbx_strand_id
1 'polypeptide(L)'
;MKTRKPQSHGHGRRAFLAGLGGVAVGLPFLEAFAPREAKAADGIEPFAIFFRQANGVAAEQNTDLGAEPERFWPMAPGALNSANVAGRSLEQLDGYLDRMLVVGNVSMENFDYADGH
;
A
#
# COMPACT_ATOMS: atom_id res chain seq x y z
N MET A 1 11.94 -30.44 84.82
CA MET A 1 11.63 -29.18 84.12
C MET A 1 11.64 -29.45 82.61
N LYS A 2 10.50 -29.43 81.91
CA LYS A 2 10.41 -29.70 80.45
C LYS A 2 10.25 -28.37 79.71
N THR A 3 11.26 -27.99 78.92
CA THR A 3 11.25 -26.82 78.04
C THR A 3 10.43 -27.10 76.79
N ARG A 4 9.39 -26.30 76.53
CA ARG A 4 8.62 -26.34 75.27
C ARG A 4 9.39 -25.59 74.18
N LYS A 5 9.59 -26.23 73.01
CA LYS A 5 10.10 -25.58 71.79
C LYS A 5 9.00 -24.67 71.19
N PRO A 6 9.36 -23.50 70.63
CA PRO A 6 8.41 -22.64 69.94
C PRO A 6 7.97 -23.29 68.62
N GLN A 7 6.66 -23.29 68.34
CA GLN A 7 6.13 -23.70 67.05
C GLN A 7 6.31 -22.56 66.05
N SER A 8 7.02 -22.81 64.95
CA SER A 8 7.07 -21.87 63.83
C SER A 8 5.80 -22.02 63.00
N HIS A 9 4.98 -20.97 62.95
CA HIS A 9 3.87 -20.88 62.01
C HIS A 9 4.43 -20.50 60.63
N GLY A 10 5.01 -21.48 59.94
CA GLY A 10 5.33 -21.32 58.52
C GLY A 10 4.05 -21.04 57.75
N HIS A 11 4.01 -19.93 57.00
CA HIS A 11 2.90 -19.59 56.12
C HIS A 11 2.46 -20.83 55.33
N GLY A 12 1.21 -21.25 55.51
CA GLY A 12 0.76 -22.57 55.06
C GLY A 12 0.84 -22.70 53.54
N ARG A 13 1.37 -23.82 53.05
CA ARG A 13 1.44 -24.17 51.61
C ARG A 13 0.12 -23.93 50.87
N ARG A 14 -1.02 -24.10 51.55
CA ARG A 14 -2.36 -23.82 51.03
C ARG A 14 -2.58 -22.35 50.69
N ALA A 15 -2.12 -21.43 51.54
CA ALA A 15 -2.24 -19.98 51.27
C ALA A 15 -1.39 -19.60 50.05
N PHE A 16 -0.20 -20.18 49.92
CA PHE A 16 0.66 -19.99 48.75
C PHE A 16 0.02 -20.51 47.45
N LEU A 17 -0.51 -21.73 47.45
CA LEU A 17 -1.17 -22.31 46.28
C LEU A 17 -2.46 -21.59 45.90
N ALA A 18 -3.23 -21.10 46.88
CA ALA A 18 -4.42 -20.28 46.64
C ALA A 18 -4.05 -18.94 45.99
N GLY A 19 -2.95 -18.31 46.41
CA GLY A 19 -2.42 -17.10 45.77
C GLY A 19 -2.03 -17.34 44.30
N LEU A 20 -1.28 -18.42 44.02
CA LEU A 20 -0.91 -18.79 42.65
C LEU A 20 -2.13 -19.06 41.76
N GLY A 21 -3.12 -19.80 42.27
CA GLY A 21 -4.36 -20.05 41.56
C GLY A 21 -5.15 -18.76 41.28
N GLY A 22 -5.19 -17.85 42.25
CA GLY A 22 -5.81 -16.54 42.10
C GLY A 22 -5.15 -15.67 41.01
N VAL A 23 -3.82 -15.66 40.93
CA VAL A 23 -3.09 -14.95 39.87
C VAL A 23 -3.35 -15.58 38.50
N ALA A 24 -3.31 -16.91 38.41
CA ALA A 24 -3.50 -17.63 37.15
C ALA A 24 -4.88 -17.41 36.52
N VAL A 25 -5.92 -17.19 37.33
CA VAL A 25 -7.29 -16.90 36.85
C VAL A 25 -7.55 -15.40 36.76
N GLY A 26 -7.06 -14.62 37.73
CA GLY A 26 -7.32 -13.19 37.83
C GLY A 26 -6.64 -12.37 36.74
N LEU A 27 -5.42 -12.73 36.35
CA LEU A 27 -4.67 -11.96 35.36
C LEU A 27 -5.31 -12.04 33.95
N PRO A 28 -5.67 -13.22 33.41
CA PRO A 28 -6.40 -13.29 32.14
C PRO A 28 -7.79 -12.63 32.20
N PHE A 29 -8.47 -12.69 33.34
CA PHE A 29 -9.76 -12.01 33.53
C PHE A 29 -9.61 -10.49 33.45
N LEU A 30 -8.56 -9.91 34.03
CA LEU A 30 -8.25 -8.48 33.93
C LEU A 30 -7.83 -8.08 32.50
N GLU A 31 -7.08 -8.94 31.80
CA GLU A 31 -6.72 -8.73 30.39
C GLU A 31 -7.95 -8.69 29.47
N ALA A 32 -9.04 -9.38 29.82
CA ALA A 32 -10.30 -9.32 29.06
C ALA A 32 -10.95 -7.93 29.08
N PHE A 33 -10.67 -7.11 30.09
CA PHE A 33 -11.15 -5.72 30.21
C PHE A 33 -10.11 -4.68 29.77
N ALA A 34 -8.91 -5.12 29.37
CA ALA A 34 -7.91 -4.21 28.84
C ALA A 34 -8.44 -3.59 27.53
N PRO A 35 -8.31 -2.26 27.34
CA PRO A 35 -8.67 -1.62 26.09
C PRO A 35 -7.91 -2.27 24.94
N ARG A 36 -8.63 -2.79 23.94
CA ARG A 36 -8.02 -3.24 22.70
C ARG A 36 -7.92 -2.05 21.77
N GLU A 37 -6.70 -1.59 21.50
CA GLU A 37 -6.48 -0.58 20.47
C GLU A 37 -6.74 -1.20 19.10
N ALA A 38 -7.78 -0.73 18.42
CA ALA A 38 -7.97 -1.01 17.00
C ALA A 38 -6.91 -0.23 16.23
N LYS A 39 -5.90 -0.92 15.68
CA LYS A 39 -4.97 -0.32 14.72
C LYS A 39 -5.57 -0.41 13.33
N ALA A 40 -5.56 0.71 12.60
CA ALA A 40 -5.83 0.69 11.17
C ALA A 40 -4.79 -0.18 10.47
N ALA A 41 -5.17 -0.80 9.35
CA ALA A 41 -4.18 -1.43 8.48
C ALA A 41 -3.16 -0.38 8.02
N ASP A 42 -1.89 -0.78 7.89
CA ASP A 42 -0.88 0.07 7.28
C ASP A 42 -1.36 0.48 5.87
N GLY A 43 -1.17 1.76 5.53
CA GLY A 43 -1.51 2.26 4.21
C GLY A 43 -0.74 1.53 3.11
N ILE A 44 -1.26 1.55 1.88
CA ILE A 44 -0.51 1.02 0.73
C ILE A 44 0.67 1.95 0.48
N GLU A 45 1.89 1.42 0.57
CA GLU A 45 3.11 2.17 0.25
C GLU A 45 3.07 2.63 -1.22
N PRO A 46 3.38 3.90 -1.52
CA PRO A 46 3.48 4.37 -2.90
C PRO A 46 4.50 3.55 -3.70
N PHE A 47 4.12 3.12 -4.91
CA PHE A 47 5.03 2.44 -5.84
C PHE A 47 4.99 3.12 -7.20
N ALA A 48 6.06 2.95 -7.98
CA ALA A 48 6.15 3.43 -9.36
C ALA A 48 6.60 2.28 -10.26
N ILE A 49 6.00 2.18 -11.45
CA ILE A 49 6.37 1.22 -12.48
C ILE A 49 6.94 2.00 -13.66
N PHE A 50 8.15 1.64 -14.08
CA PHE A 50 8.83 2.25 -15.23
C PHE A 50 8.91 1.23 -16.36
N PHE A 51 8.33 1.57 -17.52
CA PHE A 51 8.44 0.77 -18.73
C PHE A 51 9.38 1.45 -19.72
N ARG A 52 10.37 0.70 -20.22
CA ARG A 52 11.23 1.13 -21.34
C ARG A 52 10.84 0.36 -22.58
N GLN A 53 10.10 1.00 -23.46
CA GLN A 53 9.77 0.44 -24.78
C GLN A 53 10.84 0.85 -25.79
N ALA A 54 11.12 -0.01 -26.77
CA ALA A 54 12.09 0.31 -27.81
C ALA A 54 11.62 1.48 -28.68
N ASN A 55 10.32 1.53 -28.99
CA ASN A 55 9.74 2.46 -29.95
C ASN A 55 8.74 3.43 -29.32
N GLY A 56 8.94 3.78 -28.05
CA GLY A 56 8.04 4.69 -27.32
C GLY A 56 6.58 4.25 -27.36
N VAL A 57 5.69 5.22 -27.61
CA VAL A 57 4.24 5.04 -27.73
C VAL A 57 3.79 5.36 -29.16
N ALA A 58 2.67 4.78 -29.60
CA ALA A 58 2.12 5.06 -30.94
C ALA A 58 1.57 6.49 -31.03
N ALA A 59 2.43 7.45 -31.35
CA ALA A 59 2.12 8.86 -31.54
C ALA A 59 2.22 9.25 -33.02
N GLU A 60 1.74 10.44 -33.36
CA GLU A 60 1.87 10.99 -34.71
C GLU A 60 3.36 11.14 -35.08
N GLN A 61 3.72 10.58 -36.24
CA GLN A 61 5.09 10.65 -36.75
C GLN A 61 5.09 10.55 -38.27
N ASN A 62 6.11 11.14 -38.88
CA ASN A 62 6.34 11.04 -40.31
C ASN A 62 7.77 10.55 -40.55
N THR A 63 7.89 9.34 -41.09
CA THR A 63 9.17 8.65 -41.28
C THR A 63 9.35 8.25 -42.76
N ASP A 64 10.55 7.79 -43.11
CA ASP A 64 10.83 7.25 -44.45
C ASP A 64 9.97 6.01 -44.80
N LEU A 65 9.38 5.35 -43.80
CA LEU A 65 8.51 4.19 -43.97
C LEU A 65 7.03 4.57 -44.15
N GLY A 66 6.67 5.82 -43.85
CA GLY A 66 5.30 6.33 -43.94
C GLY A 66 4.93 7.26 -42.80
N ALA A 67 3.73 7.84 -42.94
CA ALA A 67 3.10 8.68 -41.93
C ALA A 67 2.16 7.84 -41.05
N GLU A 68 2.32 8.00 -39.75
CA GLU A 68 1.48 7.40 -38.72
C GLU A 68 0.63 8.51 -38.06
N PRO A 69 -0.70 8.32 -37.93
CA PRO A 69 -1.54 9.28 -37.22
C PRO A 69 -1.31 9.20 -35.71
N GLU A 70 -1.74 10.23 -34.98
CA GLU A 70 -1.79 10.17 -33.51
C GLU A 70 -2.68 9.01 -33.04
N ARG A 71 -2.24 8.20 -32.07
CA ARG A 71 -3.03 7.08 -31.51
C ARG A 71 -2.86 6.91 -30.00
N PHE A 72 -2.07 7.73 -29.33
CA PHE A 72 -1.78 7.62 -27.90
C PHE A 72 -2.31 8.83 -27.14
N TRP A 73 -1.91 10.04 -27.53
CA TRP A 73 -2.20 11.26 -26.77
C TRP A 73 -3.68 11.67 -26.82
N PRO A 74 -4.20 12.30 -25.75
CA PRO A 74 -5.52 12.93 -25.77
C PRO A 74 -5.60 14.00 -26.86
N MET A 75 -6.81 14.25 -27.38
CA MET A 75 -7.00 15.25 -28.43
C MET A 75 -6.73 16.69 -27.97
N ALA A 76 -6.94 16.98 -26.69
CA ALA A 76 -6.63 18.26 -26.09
C ALA A 76 -6.08 18.11 -24.66
N PRO A 77 -5.17 19.00 -24.23
CA PRO A 77 -4.78 19.10 -22.82
C PRO A 77 -5.97 19.43 -21.91
N GLY A 78 -5.91 18.96 -20.67
CA GLY A 78 -6.94 19.22 -19.66
C GLY A 78 -7.47 17.92 -19.06
N ALA A 79 -8.70 17.97 -18.54
CA ALA A 79 -9.33 16.82 -17.92
C ALA A 79 -9.49 15.67 -18.94
N LEU A 80 -9.09 14.47 -18.53
CA LEU A 80 -9.29 13.26 -19.31
C LEU A 80 -10.76 12.82 -19.17
N ASN A 81 -11.39 12.52 -20.31
CA ASN A 81 -12.72 11.97 -20.41
C ASN A 81 -12.83 11.17 -21.71
N SER A 82 -13.85 10.33 -21.83
CA SER A 82 -14.05 9.44 -22.97
C SER A 82 -14.06 10.18 -24.30
N ALA A 83 -14.67 11.37 -24.35
CA ALA A 83 -14.70 12.18 -25.57
C ALA A 83 -13.30 12.68 -25.96
N ASN A 84 -12.42 12.98 -25.01
CA ASN A 84 -11.06 13.49 -25.26
C ASN A 84 -10.08 12.38 -25.70
N VAL A 85 -10.33 11.12 -25.29
CA VAL A 85 -9.46 9.98 -25.60
C VAL A 85 -10.04 9.02 -26.65
N ALA A 86 -11.21 9.33 -27.23
CA ALA A 86 -11.86 8.48 -28.22
C ALA A 86 -10.93 8.17 -29.41
N GLY A 87 -10.82 6.89 -29.76
CA GLY A 87 -9.93 6.38 -30.80
C GLY A 87 -8.44 6.38 -30.43
N ARG A 88 -8.09 6.62 -29.15
CA ARG A 88 -6.72 6.59 -28.64
C ARG A 88 -6.49 5.37 -27.76
N SER A 89 -5.23 4.99 -27.58
CA SER A 89 -4.83 3.89 -26.72
C SER A 89 -5.26 4.11 -25.25
N LEU A 90 -5.35 5.38 -24.82
CA LEU A 90 -5.85 5.76 -23.49
C LEU A 90 -7.34 5.42 -23.27
N GLU A 91 -8.13 5.23 -24.32
CA GLU A 91 -9.54 4.81 -24.24
C GLU A 91 -9.71 3.49 -23.49
N GLN A 92 -8.71 2.61 -23.53
CA GLN A 92 -8.73 1.34 -22.79
C GLN A 92 -8.78 1.53 -21.26
N LEU A 93 -8.48 2.73 -20.79
CA LEU A 93 -8.45 3.12 -19.39
C LEU A 93 -9.63 4.03 -19.01
N ASP A 94 -10.71 4.05 -19.80
CA ASP A 94 -11.87 4.94 -19.62
C ASP A 94 -12.40 4.99 -18.17
N GLY A 95 -12.48 3.83 -17.51
CA GLY A 95 -12.94 3.70 -16.13
C GLY A 95 -11.98 4.25 -15.06
N TYR A 96 -10.80 4.75 -15.44
CA TYR A 96 -9.79 5.31 -14.55
C TYR A 96 -9.34 6.71 -14.96
N LEU A 97 -9.88 7.31 -16.03
CA LEU A 97 -9.43 8.61 -16.55
C LEU A 97 -9.53 9.73 -15.50
N ASP A 98 -10.52 9.66 -14.61
CA ASP A 98 -10.74 10.59 -13.49
C ASP A 98 -9.67 10.49 -12.40
N ARG A 99 -8.86 9.43 -12.41
CA ARG A 99 -7.78 9.16 -11.44
C ARG A 99 -6.39 9.21 -12.08
N MET A 100 -6.31 9.58 -13.35
CA MET A 100 -5.07 9.57 -14.11
C MET A 100 -4.56 10.99 -14.38
N LEU A 101 -3.24 11.13 -14.33
CA LEU A 101 -2.53 12.27 -14.86
C LEU A 101 -1.61 11.77 -15.98
N VAL A 102 -1.82 12.29 -17.19
CA VAL A 102 -0.98 11.98 -18.35
C VAL A 102 -0.14 13.22 -18.64
N VAL A 103 1.18 13.08 -18.54
CA VAL A 103 2.14 14.17 -18.78
C VAL A 103 2.84 13.91 -20.11
N GLY A 104 2.60 14.80 -21.08
CA GLY A 104 3.26 14.79 -22.38
C GLY A 104 4.50 15.69 -22.42
N ASN A 105 5.24 15.61 -23.52
CA ASN A 105 6.43 16.43 -23.77
C ASN A 105 7.55 16.29 -22.71
N VAL A 106 7.65 15.10 -22.11
CA VAL A 106 8.75 14.74 -21.22
C VAL A 106 9.87 14.15 -22.06
N SER A 107 10.67 15.02 -22.65
CA SER A 107 11.81 14.63 -23.48
C SER A 107 13.09 14.69 -22.64
N MET A 108 13.95 13.69 -22.79
CA MET A 108 15.29 13.73 -22.21
C MET A 108 16.18 14.64 -23.07
N GLU A 109 17.03 15.43 -22.44
CA GLU A 109 17.99 16.31 -23.12
C GLU A 109 18.86 15.46 -24.06
N ASN A 110 18.75 15.69 -25.37
CA ASN A 110 19.39 14.95 -26.47
C ASN A 110 18.76 13.61 -26.89
N PHE A 111 17.51 13.32 -26.51
CA PHE A 111 16.73 12.19 -27.02
C PHE A 111 15.46 12.72 -27.69
N ASP A 112 15.55 12.95 -29.00
CA ASP A 112 14.44 13.41 -29.85
C ASP A 112 13.73 12.21 -30.52
N TYR A 113 13.40 11.20 -29.72
CA TYR A 113 12.84 9.95 -30.23
C TYR A 113 11.55 9.63 -29.49
N ALA A 114 10.43 9.90 -30.15
CA ALA A 114 9.18 9.26 -29.81
C ALA A 114 9.15 7.78 -30.27
N ASP A 115 10.13 7.32 -31.06
CA ASP A 115 10.05 6.08 -31.86
C ASP A 115 11.31 5.19 -31.87
N GLY A 116 12.43 5.61 -31.27
CA GLY A 116 13.61 4.76 -31.09
C GLY A 116 14.25 4.22 -32.38
N HIS A 117 14.29 5.05 -33.43
CA HIS A 117 14.98 4.74 -34.69
C HIS A 117 15.91 5.86 -35.15
#